data_AF-A0AAU5CX91-F1
#
_entry.id   AF-A0AAU5CX91-F1
#
_cell.length_a   1.000
_cell.length_b   1.000
_cell.length_c   1.000
_cell.angle_alpha   90.00
_cell.angle_beta   90.00
_cell.angle_gamma   90.00
#
_symmetry.space_group_name_H-M   'P 1'
#
loop_
_entity.id
_entity.type
_entity.pdbx_description
1 polymer ?
#
loop_
_entity_poly.entity_id
_entity_poly.type
_entity_poly.pdbx_seq_one_letter_code
_entity_poly.pdbx_strand_id
1 'polypeptide(L)'
;MGGINTRRQVELTHEDVHAGEYGTRAQCLPEPWMCEVFHLDGSLRDIRVLDVTRVEWIAVLERLRVVADETEVEHPYPRLDSVRPAFADLFRIWADESEDQGTSFAFRARFGAVWFFALPCDEEEIEFSVWPEDVLDGAGVSAVLRFLVEVATASQRPALLTAEVVRYDPGLRTLLSHDPVTGRTSHI
;
A
#
# COMPACT_ATOMS: atom_id res chain seq x y z
N MET A 1 31.34 50.54 15.39
CA MET A 1 30.16 49.82 15.90
C MET A 1 29.68 48.88 14.81
N GLY A 2 30.18 47.64 14.82
CA GLY A 2 29.79 46.59 13.87
C GLY A 2 29.05 45.50 14.62
N GLY A 3 27.77 45.27 14.28
CA GLY A 3 26.96 44.18 14.83
C GLY A 3 27.14 42.93 13.98
N ILE A 4 27.75 41.90 14.56
CA ILE A 4 27.85 40.56 13.97
C ILE A 4 26.51 39.86 14.22
N ASN A 5 25.74 39.64 13.16
CA ASN A 5 24.51 38.85 13.22
C ASN A 5 24.87 37.39 12.92
N THR A 6 25.07 36.60 13.97
CA THR A 6 25.31 35.15 13.91
C THR A 6 24.06 34.46 13.38
N ARG A 7 24.02 34.18 12.07
CA ARG A 7 23.12 33.17 11.50
C ARG A 7 23.50 31.81 12.10
N ARG A 8 22.75 31.36 13.11
CA ARG A 8 22.71 29.94 13.47
C ARG A 8 22.18 29.18 12.26
N GLN A 9 23.07 28.45 11.62
CA GLN A 9 22.74 27.40 10.67
C GLN A 9 22.04 26.30 11.48
N VAL A 10 20.72 26.20 11.33
CA VAL A 10 19.94 25.09 11.88
C VAL A 10 20.21 23.91 10.96
N GLU A 11 20.88 22.88 11.46
CA GLU A 11 20.94 21.57 10.80
C GLU A 11 19.52 21.01 10.78
N LEU A 12 18.95 20.94 9.58
CA LEU A 12 17.72 20.21 9.32
C LEU A 12 18.05 18.72 9.41
N THR A 13 17.37 18.01 10.28
CA THR A 13 17.52 16.56 10.41
C THR A 13 16.76 15.88 9.26
N HIS A 14 17.08 14.63 8.96
CA HIS A 14 16.48 13.87 7.86
C HIS A 14 14.94 13.72 7.96
N GLU A 15 14.36 14.02 9.12
CA GLU A 15 12.91 14.06 9.36
C GLU A 15 12.24 15.35 8.82
N ASP A 16 13.00 16.43 8.62
CA ASP A 16 12.47 17.73 8.18
C ASP A 16 12.34 17.86 6.65
N VAL A 17 12.82 16.88 5.88
CA VAL A 17 12.92 16.97 4.40
C VAL A 17 11.63 16.57 3.68
N HIS A 18 10.60 16.10 4.38
CA HIS A 18 9.34 15.68 3.74
C HIS A 18 8.17 16.65 3.85
N ALA A 19 8.40 17.87 4.36
CA ALA A 19 7.42 18.96 4.33
C ALA A 19 7.66 19.88 3.12
N GLY A 20 7.39 19.40 1.90
CA GLY A 20 7.57 20.19 0.68
C GLY A 20 6.54 19.85 -0.39
N GLU A 21 5.60 20.77 -0.58
CA GLU A 21 4.73 20.94 -1.77
C GLU A 21 3.78 19.79 -2.09
N TYR A 22 2.65 19.69 -1.37
CA TYR A 22 1.26 19.41 -1.82
C TYR A 22 0.42 19.20 -0.55
N GLY A 23 -0.81 19.75 -0.53
CA GLY A 23 -1.61 20.03 0.67
C GLY A 23 -1.77 18.89 1.69
N THR A 24 -1.72 19.28 2.97
CA THR A 24 -2.29 18.60 4.17
C THR A 24 -2.46 17.07 4.07
N ARG A 25 -1.34 16.34 4.18
CA ARG A 25 -1.36 14.95 4.66
C ARG A 25 -1.70 14.98 6.16
N ALA A 26 -2.95 14.67 6.52
CA ALA A 26 -3.22 14.20 7.87
C ALA A 26 -2.51 12.85 8.01
N GLN A 27 -1.27 12.87 8.50
CA GLN A 27 -0.58 11.64 8.88
C GLN A 27 -1.35 11.03 10.05
N CYS A 28 -2.08 9.95 9.78
CA CYS A 28 -2.60 9.10 10.84
C CYS A 28 -1.37 8.50 11.55
N LEU A 29 -1.13 8.94 12.78
CA LEU A 29 -0.06 8.39 13.61
C LEU A 29 -0.51 7.03 14.14
N PRO A 30 0.42 6.06 14.28
CA PRO A 30 0.09 4.77 14.89
C PRO A 30 -0.41 4.99 16.32
N GLU A 31 -1.57 4.42 16.64
CA GLU A 31 -2.09 4.38 18.01
C GLU A 31 -1.85 2.99 18.62
N PRO A 32 -1.63 2.87 19.95
CA PRO A 32 -1.27 1.58 20.57
C PRO A 32 -2.26 0.44 20.29
N TRP A 33 -3.56 0.75 20.18
CA TRP A 33 -4.60 -0.25 19.89
C TRP A 33 -4.50 -0.82 18.47
N MET A 34 -3.87 -0.11 17.52
CA MET A 34 -3.76 -0.57 16.13
C MET A 34 -2.87 -1.81 16.01
N CYS A 35 -1.94 -2.04 16.94
CA CYS A 35 -1.23 -3.31 17.00
C CYS A 35 -2.16 -4.50 17.31
N GLU A 36 -3.26 -4.28 18.04
CA GLU A 36 -4.24 -5.32 18.36
C GLU A 36 -5.02 -5.76 17.11
N VAL A 37 -5.08 -4.94 16.05
CA VAL A 37 -5.65 -5.31 14.75
C VAL A 37 -4.89 -6.48 14.12
N PHE A 38 -3.59 -6.57 14.38
CA PHE A 38 -2.67 -7.57 13.82
C PHE A 38 -2.35 -8.70 14.80
N HIS A 39 -3.30 -9.06 15.66
CA HIS A 39 -3.16 -10.26 16.49
C HIS A 39 -3.19 -11.54 15.62
N LEU A 40 -2.41 -12.55 16.01
CA LEU A 40 -2.35 -13.84 15.32
C LEU A 40 -3.61 -14.65 15.60
N ASP A 41 -4.57 -14.60 14.67
CA ASP A 41 -5.82 -15.38 14.69
C ASP A 41 -5.89 -16.45 13.58
N GLY A 42 -4.82 -16.57 12.77
CA GLY A 42 -4.75 -17.49 11.63
C GLY A 42 -5.36 -16.94 10.34
N SER A 43 -5.71 -15.66 10.29
CA SER A 43 -6.20 -14.94 9.12
C SER A 43 -5.25 -13.80 8.76
N LEU A 44 -5.07 -13.54 7.46
CA LEU A 44 -4.35 -12.34 7.02
C LEU A 44 -5.17 -11.07 7.31
N ARG A 45 -4.57 -9.92 7.02
CA ARG A 45 -5.33 -8.68 6.87
C ARG A 45 -5.25 -8.24 5.42
N ASP A 46 -6.38 -7.84 4.88
CA ASP A 46 -6.45 -7.38 3.49
C ASP A 46 -6.67 -5.88 3.44
N ILE A 47 -5.89 -5.23 2.59
CA ILE A 47 -6.12 -3.87 2.13
C ILE A 47 -6.86 -3.95 0.81
N ARG A 48 -8.11 -3.47 0.82
CA ARG A 48 -9.09 -3.62 -0.25
C ARG A 48 -9.49 -2.26 -0.81
N VAL A 49 -9.64 -2.17 -2.13
CA VAL A 49 -10.29 -1.04 -2.82
C VAL A 49 -11.34 -1.61 -3.77
N LEU A 50 -12.59 -1.19 -3.59
CA LEU A 50 -13.73 -1.76 -4.28
C LEU A 50 -14.14 -0.95 -5.53
N ASP A 51 -14.91 -1.62 -6.39
CA ASP A 51 -15.50 -1.12 -7.62
C ASP A 51 -14.45 -0.55 -8.60
N VAL A 52 -13.23 -1.09 -8.57
CA VAL A 52 -12.10 -0.57 -9.36
C VAL A 52 -12.10 -1.09 -10.79
N THR A 53 -11.32 -0.41 -11.62
CA THR A 53 -10.97 -0.77 -12.98
C THR A 53 -9.52 -1.22 -13.06
N ARG A 54 -9.17 -1.96 -14.12
CA ARG A 54 -7.76 -2.33 -14.40
C ARG A 54 -6.83 -1.12 -14.47
N VAL A 55 -7.31 0.02 -14.97
CA VAL A 55 -6.53 1.27 -15.02
C VAL A 55 -6.15 1.75 -13.62
N GLU A 56 -7.08 1.70 -12.66
CA GLU A 56 -6.81 2.06 -11.26
C GLU A 56 -5.83 1.05 -10.61
N TRP A 57 -5.96 -0.23 -10.93
CA TRP A 57 -5.00 -1.27 -10.53
C TRP A 57 -3.57 -0.96 -11.01
N ILE A 58 -3.41 -0.62 -12.30
CA ILE A 58 -2.11 -0.25 -12.88
C ILE A 58 -1.56 1.01 -12.20
N ALA A 59 -2.39 2.03 -11.97
CA ALA A 59 -1.98 3.25 -11.29
C ALA A 59 -1.45 2.97 -9.87
N VAL A 60 -2.10 2.07 -9.12
CA VAL A 60 -1.64 1.63 -7.79
C VAL A 60 -0.30 0.91 -7.89
N LEU A 61 -0.14 -0.04 -8.80
CA LEU A 61 1.10 -0.77 -8.98
C LEU A 61 2.28 0.13 -9.40
N GLU A 62 2.05 1.06 -10.33
CA GLU A 62 3.04 2.06 -10.72
C GLU A 62 3.43 2.96 -9.56
N ARG A 63 2.45 3.40 -8.76
CA ARG A 63 2.72 4.18 -7.56
C ARG A 63 3.61 3.42 -6.60
N LEU A 64 3.24 2.19 -6.24
CA LEU A 64 3.96 1.37 -5.27
C LEU A 64 5.41 1.09 -5.70
N ARG A 65 5.68 0.92 -7.00
CA ARG A 65 7.06 0.82 -7.51
C ARG A 65 7.94 2.03 -7.24
N VAL A 66 7.35 3.21 -7.12
CA VAL A 66 8.09 4.46 -6.88
C VAL A 66 8.28 4.70 -5.39
N VAL A 67 7.27 4.36 -4.57
CA VAL A 67 7.24 4.76 -3.15
C VAL A 67 7.54 3.64 -2.17
N ALA A 68 7.49 2.37 -2.57
CA ALA A 68 7.90 1.27 -1.71
C ALA A 68 9.42 1.28 -1.54
N ASP A 69 9.89 0.79 -0.38
CA ASP A 69 11.32 0.66 -0.13
C ASP A 69 11.92 -0.47 -1.00
N GLU A 70 11.08 -1.44 -1.37
CA GLU A 70 11.42 -2.54 -2.28
C GLU A 70 10.15 -3.08 -2.95
N THR A 71 10.29 -3.59 -4.18
CA THR A 71 9.21 -4.30 -4.89
C THR A 71 9.72 -5.57 -5.55
N GLU A 72 8.90 -6.62 -5.55
CA GLU A 72 9.13 -7.89 -6.25
C GLU A 72 7.96 -8.20 -7.18
N VAL A 73 8.24 -8.82 -8.33
CA VAL A 73 7.23 -9.47 -9.17
C VAL A 73 7.70 -10.87 -9.52
N GLU A 74 6.80 -11.83 -9.37
CA GLU A 74 7.01 -13.22 -9.76
C GLU A 74 5.87 -13.69 -10.66
N HIS A 75 6.18 -14.51 -11.68
CA HIS A 75 5.14 -15.22 -12.41
C HIS A 75 4.60 -16.36 -11.51
N PRO A 76 3.28 -16.62 -11.41
CA PRO A 76 2.73 -17.66 -10.56
C PRO A 76 3.15 -19.07 -11.01
N TYR A 77 3.71 -19.18 -12.22
CA TYR A 77 4.25 -20.42 -12.78
C TYR A 77 5.74 -20.28 -13.13
N PRO A 78 6.67 -20.38 -12.15
CA PRO A 78 8.11 -20.29 -12.38
C PRO A 78 8.69 -21.42 -13.24
N ARG A 79 7.88 -22.43 -13.61
CA ARG A 79 8.31 -23.60 -14.39
C ARG A 79 8.15 -23.45 -15.90
N LEU A 80 7.48 -22.40 -16.38
CA LEU A 80 7.16 -22.23 -17.80
C LEU A 80 7.97 -21.16 -18.52
N ASP A 81 8.62 -20.24 -17.79
CA ASP A 81 9.48 -19.25 -18.43
C ASP A 81 10.74 -18.93 -17.60
N SER A 82 11.89 -19.00 -18.26
CA SER A 82 13.20 -18.72 -17.66
C SER A 82 13.58 -17.24 -17.77
N VAL A 83 12.80 -16.47 -18.53
CA VAL A 83 12.97 -15.03 -18.69
C VAL A 83 12.02 -14.34 -17.73
N ARG A 84 12.56 -13.70 -16.68
CA ARG A 84 11.80 -12.78 -15.83
C ARG A 84 11.65 -11.46 -16.60
N PRO A 85 10.43 -11.07 -17.05
CA PRO A 85 10.28 -9.80 -17.76
C PRO A 85 10.61 -8.64 -16.82
N ALA A 86 11.04 -7.51 -17.36
CA ALA A 86 11.22 -6.32 -16.54
C ALA A 86 9.85 -5.84 -16.02
N PHE A 87 9.81 -5.25 -14.83
CA PHE A 87 8.56 -4.76 -14.21
C PHE A 87 7.72 -3.86 -15.12
N ALA A 88 8.36 -2.99 -15.91
CA ALA A 88 7.66 -2.10 -16.83
C ALA A 88 6.96 -2.85 -17.98
N ASP A 89 7.48 -4.02 -18.35
CA ASP A 89 6.87 -4.85 -19.37
C ASP A 89 5.67 -5.62 -18.81
N LEU A 90 5.71 -6.04 -17.54
CA LEU A 90 4.63 -6.83 -16.92
C LEU A 90 3.30 -6.08 -16.84
N PHE A 91 3.31 -4.80 -16.45
CA PHE A 91 2.06 -4.02 -16.35
C PHE A 91 1.50 -3.69 -17.73
N ARG A 92 2.38 -3.45 -18.71
CA ARG A 92 1.98 -3.25 -20.09
C ARG A 92 1.39 -4.52 -20.69
N ILE A 93 2.04 -5.67 -20.45
CA ILE A 93 1.55 -6.98 -20.89
C ILE A 93 0.17 -7.23 -20.28
N TRP A 94 0.00 -7.03 -18.97
CA TRP A 94 -1.30 -7.23 -18.32
C TRP A 94 -2.37 -6.22 -18.78
N ALA A 95 -2.00 -4.98 -19.06
CA ALA A 95 -2.92 -4.00 -19.66
C ALA A 95 -3.46 -4.48 -21.01
N ASP A 96 -2.64 -5.21 -21.78
CA ASP A 96 -2.96 -5.74 -23.10
C ASP A 96 -3.61 -7.15 -23.06
N GLU A 97 -3.63 -7.84 -21.90
CA GLU A 97 -4.25 -9.16 -21.72
C GLU A 97 -5.80 -9.06 -21.78
N SER A 98 -6.47 -10.05 -22.38
CA SER A 98 -7.94 -10.09 -22.36
C SER A 98 -8.45 -10.31 -20.93
N GLU A 99 -9.54 -9.65 -20.54
CA GLU A 99 -10.16 -9.76 -19.20
C GLU A 99 -10.55 -11.20 -18.79
N ASP A 100 -10.64 -12.13 -19.75
CA ASP A 100 -10.90 -13.55 -19.49
C ASP A 100 -9.65 -14.37 -19.09
N GLN A 101 -8.46 -13.76 -19.13
CA GLN A 101 -7.20 -14.38 -18.76
C GLN A 101 -6.79 -13.86 -17.38
N GLY A 102 -7.13 -14.62 -16.33
CA GLY A 102 -6.69 -14.32 -14.96
C GLY A 102 -5.18 -14.09 -14.89
N THR A 103 -4.77 -13.19 -14.01
CA THR A 103 -3.47 -12.52 -14.11
C THR A 103 -2.28 -13.44 -13.88
N SER A 104 -1.23 -13.20 -14.67
CA SER A 104 -0.03 -14.02 -14.77
C SER A 104 1.12 -13.56 -13.86
N PHE A 105 0.87 -12.80 -12.79
CA PHE A 105 1.94 -12.41 -11.85
C PHE A 105 1.46 -12.17 -10.42
N ALA A 106 2.36 -12.39 -9.46
CA ALA A 106 2.27 -11.93 -8.09
C ALA A 106 3.13 -10.67 -7.94
N PHE A 107 2.61 -9.69 -7.22
CA PHE A 107 3.32 -8.46 -6.88
C PHE A 107 3.54 -8.37 -5.38
N ARG A 108 4.71 -7.90 -4.97
CA ARG A 108 5.02 -7.61 -3.57
C ARG A 108 5.64 -6.23 -3.44
N ALA A 109 5.29 -5.52 -2.37
CA ALA A 109 5.90 -4.26 -2.00
C ALA A 109 6.23 -4.23 -0.51
N ARG A 110 7.39 -3.66 -0.16
CA ARG A 110 7.84 -3.51 1.23
C ARG A 110 7.81 -2.06 1.67
N PHE A 111 7.26 -1.83 2.86
CA PHE A 111 7.33 -0.56 3.58
C PHE A 111 7.89 -0.84 4.97
N GLY A 112 9.06 -0.28 5.28
CA GLY A 112 9.82 -0.65 6.47
C GLY A 112 10.13 -2.15 6.47
N ALA A 113 9.67 -2.86 7.49
CA ALA A 113 9.81 -4.31 7.62
C ALA A 113 8.60 -5.10 7.08
N VAL A 114 7.50 -4.44 6.71
CA VAL A 114 6.23 -5.09 6.37
C VAL A 114 6.14 -5.32 4.86
N TRP A 115 5.83 -6.55 4.46
CA TRP A 115 5.54 -6.90 3.07
C TRP A 115 4.04 -6.99 2.81
N PHE A 116 3.62 -6.46 1.67
CA PHE A 116 2.28 -6.58 1.13
C PHE A 116 2.35 -7.41 -0.13
N PHE A 117 1.42 -8.35 -0.26
CA PHE A 117 1.34 -9.28 -1.38
C PHE A 117 0.02 -9.09 -2.12
N ALA A 118 0.05 -9.08 -3.44
CA ALA A 118 -1.15 -9.15 -4.25
C ALA A 118 -1.00 -10.11 -5.42
N LEU A 119 -2.14 -10.70 -5.77
CA LEU A 119 -2.39 -11.30 -7.06
C LEU A 119 -3.39 -10.36 -7.75
N PRO A 120 -2.93 -9.46 -8.62
CA PRO A 120 -3.86 -8.67 -9.40
C PRO A 120 -4.82 -9.61 -10.13
N CYS A 121 -6.06 -9.22 -10.26
CA CYS A 121 -7.08 -9.94 -11.01
C CYS A 121 -7.97 -8.90 -11.70
N ASP A 122 -8.69 -9.33 -12.73
CA ASP A 122 -9.63 -8.46 -13.44
C ASP A 122 -10.97 -8.32 -12.72
N GLU A 123 -11.06 -8.83 -11.49
CA GLU A 123 -12.21 -8.60 -10.62
C GLU A 123 -12.25 -7.12 -10.21
N GLU A 124 -13.44 -6.60 -9.89
CA GLU A 124 -13.72 -5.19 -9.58
C GLU A 124 -13.10 -4.74 -8.23
N GLU A 125 -11.94 -5.29 -7.87
CA GLU A 125 -11.27 -5.11 -6.59
C GLU A 125 -9.73 -5.11 -6.68
N ILE A 126 -9.10 -4.21 -5.92
CA ILE A 126 -7.68 -4.29 -5.58
C ILE A 126 -7.59 -4.92 -4.20
N GLU A 127 -6.85 -6.02 -4.07
CA GLU A 127 -6.60 -6.69 -2.79
C GLU A 127 -5.10 -6.89 -2.57
N PHE A 128 -4.61 -6.43 -1.41
CA PHE A 128 -3.28 -6.72 -0.91
C PHE A 128 -3.37 -7.36 0.47
N SER A 129 -2.77 -8.53 0.65
CA SER A 129 -2.71 -9.20 1.94
C SER A 129 -1.41 -8.87 2.68
N VAL A 130 -1.51 -8.77 4.00
CA VAL A 130 -0.39 -8.64 4.93
C VAL A 130 -0.52 -9.68 6.03
N TRP A 131 0.62 -10.29 6.38
CA TRP A 131 0.73 -11.21 7.49
C TRP A 131 0.77 -10.44 8.82
N PRO A 132 -0.12 -10.75 9.79
CA PRO A 132 -0.10 -10.07 11.07
C PRO A 132 1.25 -10.23 11.81
N GLU A 133 1.96 -11.34 11.63
CA GLU A 133 3.30 -11.55 12.20
C GLU A 133 4.37 -10.56 11.71
N ASP A 134 4.16 -9.89 10.58
CA ASP A 134 5.08 -8.87 10.08
C ASP A 134 4.84 -7.50 10.75
N VAL A 135 3.70 -7.32 11.44
CA VAL A 135 3.29 -6.05 12.06
C VAL A 135 3.44 -6.14 13.58
N LEU A 136 4.67 -6.04 14.06
CA LEU A 136 5.04 -6.33 15.45
C LEU A 136 4.90 -5.14 16.42
N ASP A 137 4.95 -3.91 15.89
CA ASP A 137 5.02 -2.69 16.68
C ASP A 137 4.44 -1.47 15.94
N GLY A 138 4.55 -0.30 16.55
CA GLY A 138 4.07 0.96 15.96
C GLY A 138 4.76 1.34 14.66
N ALA A 139 5.99 0.88 14.40
CA ALA A 139 6.64 1.10 13.10
C ALA A 139 6.02 0.20 12.02
N GLY A 140 5.68 -1.05 12.36
CA GLY A 140 4.88 -1.92 11.51
C GLY A 140 3.52 -1.29 11.18
N VAL A 141 2.79 -0.80 12.19
CA VAL A 141 1.50 -0.12 11.98
C VAL A 141 1.67 1.10 11.09
N SER A 142 2.72 1.90 11.29
CA SER A 142 3.01 3.05 10.44
C SER A 142 3.25 2.67 8.99
N ALA A 143 3.90 1.54 8.73
CA ALA A 143 4.09 1.02 7.39
C ALA A 143 2.76 0.63 6.73
N VAL A 144 1.85 -0.03 7.46
CA VAL A 144 0.49 -0.33 6.97
C VAL A 144 -0.28 0.95 6.66
N LEU A 145 -0.27 1.93 7.57
CA LEU A 145 -0.99 3.19 7.34
C LEU A 145 -0.44 3.94 6.13
N ARG A 146 0.89 3.98 5.96
CA ARG A 146 1.51 4.56 4.77
C ARG A 146 1.09 3.80 3.51
N PHE A 147 1.12 2.47 3.52
CA PHE A 147 0.69 1.65 2.38
C PHE A 147 -0.78 1.92 2.02
N LEU A 148 -1.68 1.91 3.01
CA LEU A 148 -3.11 2.17 2.85
C LEU A 148 -3.37 3.53 2.18
N VAL A 149 -2.65 4.57 2.62
CA VAL A 149 -2.75 5.92 2.03
C VAL A 149 -2.27 5.94 0.58
N GLU A 150 -1.16 5.28 0.27
CA GLU A 150 -0.61 5.26 -1.09
C GLU A 150 -1.53 4.51 -2.07
N VAL A 151 -2.14 3.40 -1.62
CA VAL A 151 -3.16 2.66 -2.41
C VAL A 151 -4.41 3.50 -2.63
N ALA A 152 -4.98 4.09 -1.58
CA ALA A 152 -6.17 4.95 -1.69
C ALA A 152 -5.91 6.16 -2.61
N THR A 153 -4.75 6.79 -2.47
CA THR A 153 -4.37 7.95 -3.27
C THR A 153 -4.20 7.58 -4.73
N ALA A 154 -3.52 6.49 -5.05
CA ALA A 154 -3.30 6.10 -6.44
C ALA A 154 -4.58 5.60 -7.14
N SER A 155 -5.45 4.90 -6.42
CA SER A 155 -6.76 4.46 -6.92
C SER A 155 -7.81 5.57 -6.94
N GLN A 156 -7.56 6.71 -6.28
CA GLN A 156 -8.52 7.79 -6.06
C GLN A 156 -9.83 7.32 -5.39
N ARG A 157 -9.73 6.27 -4.57
CA ARG A 157 -10.86 5.63 -3.89
C ARG A 157 -10.54 5.28 -2.44
N PRO A 158 -11.56 5.11 -1.58
CA PRO A 158 -11.32 4.65 -0.22
C PRO A 158 -10.63 3.28 -0.21
N ALA A 159 -9.55 3.17 0.57
CA ALA A 159 -8.92 1.90 0.87
C ALA A 159 -9.33 1.42 2.27
N LEU A 160 -9.58 0.12 2.40
CA LEU A 160 -10.13 -0.51 3.59
C LEU A 160 -9.17 -1.57 4.09
N LEU A 161 -8.78 -1.53 5.36
CA LEU A 161 -8.15 -2.65 6.05
C LEU A 161 -9.24 -3.54 6.67
N THR A 162 -9.19 -4.82 6.37
CA THR A 162 -10.17 -5.83 6.77
C THR A 162 -9.47 -7.10 7.26
N ALA A 163 -10.19 -7.97 7.98
CA ALA A 163 -9.73 -9.35 8.16
C ALA A 163 -9.90 -10.12 6.84
N GLU A 164 -8.98 -11.04 6.54
CA GLU A 164 -9.03 -11.79 5.29
C GLU A 164 -10.29 -12.66 5.20
N VAL A 165 -10.89 -12.66 4.01
CA VAL A 165 -11.95 -13.58 3.65
C VAL A 165 -11.76 -14.09 2.22
N VAL A 166 -11.99 -15.39 2.04
CA VAL A 166 -11.90 -16.07 0.73
C VAL A 166 -12.87 -15.47 -0.31
N ARG A 167 -13.92 -14.77 0.13
CA ARG A 167 -14.81 -13.95 -0.70
C ARG A 167 -15.25 -12.72 0.08
N TYR A 168 -15.23 -11.55 -0.55
CA TYR A 168 -15.72 -10.32 0.06
C TYR A 168 -17.15 -10.48 0.59
N ASP A 169 -17.35 -10.14 1.86
CA ASP A 169 -18.66 -9.98 2.49
C ASP A 169 -18.81 -8.50 2.88
N PRO A 170 -19.77 -7.74 2.33
CA PRO A 170 -20.01 -6.36 2.73
C PRO A 170 -20.44 -6.21 4.20
N GLY A 171 -20.81 -7.30 4.88
CA GLY A 171 -21.02 -7.35 6.33
C GLY A 171 -19.73 -7.46 7.16
N LEU A 172 -18.57 -7.62 6.51
CA LEU A 172 -17.29 -7.73 7.21
C LEU A 172 -16.89 -6.39 7.83
N ARG A 173 -16.43 -6.45 9.08
CA ARG A 173 -16.06 -5.25 9.80
C ARG A 173 -14.77 -4.65 9.23
N THR A 174 -14.89 -3.49 8.60
CA THR A 174 -13.73 -2.63 8.30
C THR A 174 -13.03 -2.26 9.60
N LEU A 175 -11.72 -2.54 9.67
CA LEU A 175 -10.89 -2.28 10.84
C LEU A 175 -10.34 -0.85 10.77
N LEU A 176 -9.83 -0.48 9.59
CA LEU A 176 -9.38 0.87 9.25
C LEU A 176 -9.86 1.24 7.85
N SER A 177 -10.09 2.51 7.61
CA SER A 177 -10.37 3.06 6.27
C SER A 177 -9.59 4.33 6.06
N HIS A 178 -9.16 4.59 4.82
CA HIS A 178 -8.62 5.88 4.42
C HIS A 178 -9.39 6.40 3.21
N ASP A 179 -9.94 7.60 3.32
CA ASP A 179 -10.60 8.30 2.22
C ASP A 179 -9.62 9.31 1.60
N PRO A 180 -9.22 9.14 0.33
CA PRO A 180 -8.24 10.02 -0.32
C PRO A 180 -8.82 11.41 -0.64
N VAL A 181 -10.15 11.57 -0.71
CA VAL A 181 -10.79 12.87 -0.98
C VAL A 181 -10.70 13.77 0.24
N THR A 182 -10.98 13.22 1.42
CA THR A 182 -10.94 13.97 2.69
C THR A 182 -9.58 13.89 3.39
N GLY A 183 -8.71 12.96 2.98
CA GLY A 183 -7.44 12.66 3.63
C GLY A 183 -7.61 12.04 5.02
N ARG A 184 -8.81 11.54 5.36
CA ARG A 184 -9.14 11.08 6.70
C ARG A 184 -8.99 9.57 6.81
N THR A 185 -8.24 9.15 7.83
CA THR A 185 -8.22 7.75 8.29
C THR A 185 -9.22 7.57 9.44
N SER A 186 -10.06 6.53 9.39
CA SER A 186 -11.07 6.23 10.41
C SER A 186 -11.03 4.76 10.85
N HIS A 187 -11.36 4.51 12.11
CA HIS A 187 -11.63 3.18 12.67
C HIS A 187 -13.15 3.00 12.89
N ILE A 188 -13.67 1.77 12.84
CA ILE A 188 -15.11 1.45 12.99
C ILE A 188 -15.36 0.39 14.07
#